data_AF-N2BNH5-F1
#
_entry.id   AF-N2BNH5-F1
#
_cell.length_a   1.000
_cell.length_b   1.000
_cell.length_c   1.000
_cell.angle_alpha   90.00
_cell.angle_beta   90.00
_cell.angle_gamma   90.00
#
_symmetry.space_group_name_H-M   'P 1'
#
loop_
_entity.id
_entity.type
_entity.pdbx_description
1 polymer ?
#
loop_
_entity_poly.entity_id
_entity_poly.type
_entity_poly.pdbx_seq_one_letter_code
_entity_poly.pdbx_strand_id
1 'polypeptide(L)'
;MGKAIKQRAGHPSAGHATQARTVALGIVGEVRRRAGYARDIVRLSPELRAMDARDAGFVQRLVLGVTLSWGLLDEFINSHATKPAKIQPQVRDALRIAAYELCYLQTPANAAVNQGVELVRSVVPRAAGMANAVLRRIAEQDAPRVAAALRAVNSALLQLAPAQVASVQSAPPQVASLQPASLQTIPTIEELSLVMAAPSWLVQQLVDSLGLQNACEMALCAHEPAPLWLSANVGKHSPQEARTLLNKEHIKVEDASLPDVWQLCNAAALTSSQLVKQTDVVVSDLAARMICYAASPKPSSRILEIGQGRATKSLLLQALAYQAGGPAQLVGVDSSSFKTNIANRRLQQGWAGFCQSVCYDGCALGVHTHKDDLFAPSQTLPEPLRHAFDVVFVDAPCSGTGTMRRHPERAWTLTPEAVQPNNAQSIVALQLNMLISAASRVQKDGTLIYSTCSVLKQENEAVVHAFLQTEIGQHFELVSPLDAPAVRALKEQYRQAYELFANCVTDEDMFRSHPKMGSFDGHFCARFVRRA
;
A
#
# COMPACT_ATOMS: atom_id res chain seq x y z
N MET A 1 -23.75 40.54 -32.19
CA MET A 1 -22.54 40.99 -31.44
C MET A 1 -22.70 40.60 -29.97
N GLY A 2 -22.17 39.44 -29.57
CA GLY A 2 -22.14 38.99 -28.18
C GLY A 2 -20.75 38.45 -27.88
N LYS A 3 -19.97 39.17 -27.07
CA LYS A 3 -18.56 38.86 -26.80
C LYS A 3 -18.46 37.60 -25.94
N ALA A 4 -17.75 36.60 -26.46
CA ALA A 4 -17.30 35.44 -25.71
C ALA A 4 -16.39 35.87 -24.55
N ILE A 5 -16.77 35.50 -23.32
CA ILE A 5 -15.94 35.65 -22.13
C ILE A 5 -14.91 34.51 -22.16
N LYS A 6 -13.68 34.83 -22.60
CA LYS A 6 -12.51 33.98 -22.40
C LYS A 6 -12.15 33.97 -20.91
N GLN A 7 -12.37 32.87 -20.21
CA GLN A 7 -11.73 32.63 -18.92
C GLN A 7 -10.22 32.44 -19.17
N ARG A 8 -9.43 33.44 -18.80
CA ARG A 8 -7.97 33.37 -18.72
C ARG A 8 -7.60 32.67 -17.40
N ALA A 9 -6.61 31.78 -17.47
CA ALA A 9 -5.93 31.22 -16.30
C ALA A 9 -5.43 32.37 -15.40
N GLY A 10 -6.02 32.50 -14.21
CA GLY A 10 -5.72 33.56 -13.26
C GLY A 10 -4.36 33.35 -12.60
N HIS A 11 -3.53 34.39 -12.58
CA HIS A 11 -2.53 34.55 -11.52
C HIS A 11 -3.24 34.59 -10.16
N PRO A 12 -2.66 34.05 -9.08
CA PRO A 12 -3.28 34.07 -7.76
C PRO A 12 -3.57 35.52 -7.35
N SER A 13 -4.83 35.83 -7.05
CA SER A 13 -5.22 37.13 -6.49
C SER A 13 -4.54 37.32 -5.14
N ALA A 14 -3.81 38.41 -4.97
CA ALA A 14 -3.19 38.80 -3.71
C ALA A 14 -4.28 39.04 -2.65
N GLY A 15 -4.56 38.04 -1.79
CA GLY A 15 -5.49 38.19 -0.66
C GLY A 15 -6.28 36.96 -0.24
N HIS A 16 -6.25 35.85 -0.98
CA HIS A 16 -6.96 34.62 -0.61
C HIS A 16 -6.14 33.35 -0.89
N ALA A 17 -6.41 32.30 -0.11
CA ALA A 17 -5.88 30.97 -0.38
C ALA A 17 -6.50 30.39 -1.66
N THR A 18 -5.73 29.64 -2.44
CA THR A 18 -6.26 28.98 -3.63
C THR A 18 -7.40 28.01 -3.32
N GLN A 19 -8.26 27.76 -4.30
CA GLN A 19 -9.35 26.80 -4.19
C GLN A 19 -8.83 25.40 -3.81
N ALA A 20 -7.75 24.93 -4.45
CA ALA A 20 -7.13 23.65 -4.13
C ALA A 20 -6.73 23.54 -2.65
N ARG A 21 -6.06 24.55 -2.08
CA ARG A 21 -5.68 24.53 -0.65
C ARG A 21 -6.89 24.54 0.28
N THR A 22 -7.95 25.25 -0.10
CA THR A 22 -9.20 25.30 0.66
C THR A 22 -9.91 23.94 0.64
N VAL A 23 -9.97 23.27 -0.51
CA VAL A 23 -10.51 21.91 -0.63
C VAL A 23 -9.66 20.91 0.16
N ALA A 24 -8.33 21.00 0.06
CA ALA A 24 -7.41 20.17 0.84
C ALA A 24 -7.64 20.33 2.35
N LEU A 25 -7.83 21.56 2.85
CA LEU A 25 -8.14 21.84 4.25
C LEU A 25 -9.45 21.17 4.69
N GLY A 26 -10.49 21.25 3.86
CA GLY A 26 -11.77 20.57 4.12
C GLY A 26 -11.60 19.06 4.26
N ILE A 27 -10.84 18.44 3.35
CA ILE A 27 -10.59 17.00 3.34
C ILE A 27 -9.72 16.58 4.53
N VAL A 28 -8.62 17.29 4.83
CA VAL A 28 -7.77 17.02 6.01
C VAL A 28 -8.58 17.11 7.29
N GLY A 29 -9.45 18.11 7.41
CA GLY A 29 -10.38 18.23 8.54
C GLY A 29 -11.33 17.04 8.66
N GLU A 30 -11.75 16.44 7.54
CA GLU A 30 -12.59 15.25 7.54
C GLU A 30 -11.83 13.97 7.91
N VAL A 31 -10.60 13.82 7.42
CA VAL A 31 -9.69 12.73 7.82
C VAL A 31 -9.54 12.72 9.34
N ARG A 32 -9.27 13.89 9.93
CA ARG A 32 -9.16 14.06 11.38
C ARG A 32 -10.44 13.70 12.14
N ARG A 33 -11.63 14.01 11.59
CA ARG A 33 -12.91 13.76 12.28
C ARG A 33 -13.39 12.31 12.19
N ARG A 34 -13.18 11.64 11.06
CA ARG A 34 -13.74 10.30 10.80
C ARG A 34 -12.83 9.15 11.20
N ALA A 35 -11.55 9.40 11.49
CA ALA A 35 -10.55 8.35 11.71
C ALA A 35 -10.54 7.27 10.59
N GLY A 36 -10.92 7.65 9.37
CA GLY A 36 -10.98 6.77 8.20
C GLY A 36 -9.74 6.88 7.32
N TYR A 37 -9.51 5.89 6.45
CA TYR A 37 -8.42 5.90 5.48
C TYR A 37 -8.49 7.15 4.60
N ALA A 38 -7.41 7.94 4.55
CA ALA A 38 -7.42 9.24 3.86
C ALA A 38 -7.79 9.10 2.37
N ARG A 39 -7.33 8.03 1.73
CA ARG A 39 -7.65 7.70 0.33
C ARG A 39 -9.14 7.47 0.07
N ASP A 40 -9.86 6.88 1.02
CA ASP A 40 -11.30 6.68 0.89
C ASP A 40 -12.04 8.02 0.97
N ILE A 41 -11.63 8.90 1.89
CA ILE A 41 -12.21 10.24 2.05
C ILE A 41 -11.94 11.09 0.80
N VAL A 42 -10.70 11.09 0.31
CA VAL A 42 -10.29 11.73 -0.94
C VAL A 42 -11.16 11.24 -2.10
N ARG A 43 -11.29 9.92 -2.27
CA ARG A 43 -12.07 9.33 -3.37
C ARG A 43 -13.54 9.75 -3.31
N LEU A 44 -14.10 9.96 -2.13
CA LEU A 44 -15.51 10.28 -1.93
C LEU A 44 -15.83 11.78 -1.99
N SER A 45 -14.84 12.69 -1.97
CA SER A 45 -15.06 14.14 -2.02
C SER A 45 -15.68 14.57 -3.37
N PRO A 46 -16.91 15.15 -3.36
CA PRO A 46 -17.52 15.71 -4.56
C PRO A 46 -16.78 16.94 -5.09
N GLU A 47 -16.27 17.78 -4.19
CA GLU A 47 -15.55 19.01 -4.54
C GLU A 47 -14.28 18.68 -5.33
N LEU A 48 -13.54 17.67 -4.89
CA LEU A 48 -12.34 17.21 -5.59
C LEU A 48 -12.65 16.67 -6.99
N ARG A 49 -13.75 15.91 -7.13
CA ARG A 49 -14.18 15.35 -8.42
C ARG A 49 -14.61 16.40 -9.43
N ALA A 50 -15.00 17.59 -8.96
CA ALA A 50 -15.38 18.70 -9.81
C ALA A 50 -14.18 19.54 -10.30
N MET A 51 -12.98 19.32 -9.74
CA MET A 51 -11.76 20.04 -10.13
C MET A 51 -11.14 19.48 -11.41
N ASP A 52 -10.34 20.29 -12.09
CA ASP A 52 -9.50 19.79 -13.18
C ASP A 52 -8.42 18.83 -12.65
N ALA A 53 -7.81 18.06 -13.56
CA ALA A 53 -6.85 17.01 -13.19
C ALA A 53 -5.59 17.56 -12.47
N ARG A 54 -5.17 18.79 -12.77
CA ARG A 54 -3.97 19.39 -12.18
C ARG A 54 -4.25 19.76 -10.73
N ASP A 55 -5.33 20.50 -10.49
CA ASP A 55 -5.72 20.90 -9.15
C ASP A 55 -6.11 19.71 -8.29
N ALA A 56 -6.84 18.74 -8.86
CA ALA A 56 -7.18 17.51 -8.15
C ALA A 56 -5.93 16.72 -7.73
N GLY A 57 -4.92 16.62 -8.61
CA GLY A 57 -3.63 16.01 -8.30
C GLY A 57 -2.91 16.75 -7.17
N PHE A 58 -2.92 18.08 -7.19
CA PHE A 58 -2.32 18.89 -6.13
C PHE A 58 -3.02 18.70 -4.77
N VAL A 59 -4.36 18.71 -4.75
CA VAL A 59 -5.13 18.42 -3.52
C VAL A 59 -4.81 17.04 -2.96
N GLN A 60 -4.77 16.01 -3.81
CA GLN A 60 -4.43 14.65 -3.37
C GLN A 60 -3.03 14.60 -2.76
N ARG A 61 -2.05 15.26 -3.38
CA ARG A 61 -0.68 15.32 -2.84
C ARG A 61 -0.61 16.04 -1.50
N LEU A 62 -1.35 17.14 -1.32
CA LEU A 62 -1.45 17.83 -0.03
C LEU A 62 -2.10 16.93 1.04
N VAL A 63 -3.27 16.35 0.75
CA VAL A 63 -4.01 15.57 1.75
C VAL A 63 -3.24 14.32 2.18
N LEU A 64 -2.75 13.52 1.22
CA LEU A 64 -2.03 12.29 1.54
C LEU A 64 -0.68 12.58 2.19
N GLY A 65 0.01 13.62 1.72
CA GLY A 65 1.27 14.07 2.28
C GLY A 65 1.16 14.59 3.71
N VAL A 66 0.17 15.43 3.99
CA VAL A 66 -0.13 15.91 5.35
C VAL A 66 -0.52 14.74 6.25
N THR A 67 -1.30 13.78 5.76
CA THR A 67 -1.67 12.60 6.56
C THR A 67 -0.44 11.75 6.90
N LEU A 68 0.49 11.58 5.96
CA LEU A 68 1.73 10.83 6.18
C LEU A 68 2.62 11.50 7.22
N SER A 69 2.66 12.83 7.22
CA SER A 69 3.66 13.63 7.95
C SER A 69 3.10 14.33 9.20
N TRP A 70 1.80 14.20 9.50
CA TRP A 70 1.10 14.97 10.54
C TRP A 70 1.81 15.03 11.90
N GLY A 71 2.43 13.94 12.38
CA GLY A 71 3.18 13.91 13.63
C GLY A 71 4.43 14.80 13.58
N LEU A 72 5.25 14.64 12.54
CA LEU A 72 6.44 15.47 12.33
C LEU A 72 6.09 16.94 12.06
N LEU A 73 5.03 17.19 11.29
CA LEU A 73 4.54 18.55 11.06
C LEU A 73 4.04 19.19 12.36
N ASP A 74 3.41 18.43 13.25
CA ASP A 74 3.03 18.90 14.57
C ASP A 74 4.25 19.23 15.44
N GLU A 75 5.31 18.42 15.39
CA GLU A 75 6.57 18.72 16.09
C GLU A 75 7.17 20.05 15.62
N PHE A 76 7.23 20.29 14.31
CA PHE A 76 7.70 21.58 13.75
C PHE A 76 6.80 22.74 14.20
N ILE A 77 5.48 22.60 14.08
CA ILE A 77 4.53 23.64 14.52
C ILE A 77 4.67 23.91 16.02
N ASN A 78 4.80 22.86 16.83
CA ASN A 78 4.87 22.98 18.28
C ASN A 78 6.17 23.65 18.75
N SER A 79 7.29 23.38 18.07
CA SER A 79 8.60 23.97 18.38
C SER A 79 8.63 25.49 18.18
N HIS A 80 7.80 26.01 17.27
CA HIS A 80 7.79 27.44 16.90
C HIS A 80 6.60 28.23 17.46
N ALA A 81 5.59 27.55 18.02
CA ALA A 81 4.41 28.18 18.60
C ALA A 81 4.58 28.44 20.10
N THR A 82 4.17 29.63 20.58
CA THR A 82 4.26 29.97 22.02
C THR A 82 3.29 29.18 22.90
N LYS A 83 2.11 28.82 22.38
CA LYS A 83 1.07 28.09 23.11
C LYS A 83 0.48 26.98 22.22
N PRO A 84 1.25 25.95 21.87
CA PRO A 84 0.87 24.96 20.86
C PRO A 84 -0.43 24.22 21.20
N ALA A 85 -0.65 23.91 22.49
CA ALA A 85 -1.86 23.26 22.97
C ALA A 85 -3.14 24.11 22.80
N LYS A 86 -3.01 25.43 22.58
CA LYS A 86 -4.15 26.34 22.38
C LYS A 86 -4.47 26.60 20.90
N ILE A 87 -3.70 26.02 19.97
CA ILE A 87 -3.96 26.16 18.54
C ILE A 87 -5.24 25.38 18.21
N GLN A 88 -6.22 26.08 17.63
CA GLN A 88 -7.48 25.46 17.23
C GLN A 88 -7.26 24.40 16.14
N PRO A 89 -8.01 23.28 16.14
CA PRO A 89 -7.79 22.19 15.19
C PRO A 89 -7.76 22.61 13.71
N GLN A 90 -8.68 23.48 13.27
CA GLN A 90 -8.72 23.96 11.89
C GLN A 90 -7.50 24.84 11.52
N VAL A 91 -6.99 25.62 12.48
CA VAL A 91 -5.75 26.41 12.30
C VAL A 91 -4.56 25.48 12.19
N ARG A 92 -4.51 24.43 13.03
CA ARG A 92 -3.46 23.41 12.97
C ARG A 92 -3.48 22.66 11.64
N ASP A 93 -4.65 22.28 11.15
CA ASP A 93 -4.81 21.62 9.85
C ASP A 93 -4.29 22.52 8.70
N ALA A 94 -4.58 23.82 8.73
CA ALA A 94 -4.06 24.79 7.75
C ALA A 94 -2.53 24.99 7.86
N LEU A 95 -1.98 25.03 9.08
CA LEU A 95 -0.54 25.11 9.32
C LEU A 95 0.18 23.85 8.81
N ARG A 96 -0.39 22.66 9.02
CA ARG A 96 0.17 21.40 8.52
C ARG A 96 0.24 21.40 6.99
N ILE A 97 -0.81 21.87 6.30
CA ILE A 97 -0.78 22.00 4.83
C ILE A 97 0.39 22.88 4.39
N ALA A 98 0.53 24.08 4.97
CA ALA A 98 1.60 25.00 4.59
C ALA A 98 3.00 24.48 4.98
N ALA A 99 3.15 23.85 6.14
CA ALA A 99 4.40 23.23 6.57
C ALA A 99 4.79 22.05 5.66
N TYR A 100 3.83 21.24 5.22
CA TYR A 100 4.07 20.19 4.24
C TYR A 100 4.59 20.75 2.92
N GLU A 101 3.99 21.84 2.42
CA GLU A 101 4.47 22.51 1.22
C GLU A 101 5.91 23.02 1.37
N LEU A 102 6.25 23.59 2.53
CA LEU A 102 7.59 24.10 2.81
C LEU A 102 8.65 23.00 2.88
N CYS A 103 8.31 21.86 3.48
CA CYS A 103 9.28 20.80 3.76
C CYS A 103 9.41 19.76 2.64
N TYR A 104 8.33 19.46 1.92
CA TYR A 104 8.26 18.30 1.01
C TYR A 104 7.87 18.63 -0.43
N LEU A 105 7.42 19.85 -0.72
CA LEU A 105 7.10 20.28 -2.08
C LEU A 105 8.09 21.33 -2.57
N GLN A 106 8.12 21.54 -3.90
CA GLN A 106 8.95 22.58 -4.53
C GLN A 106 8.25 23.94 -4.55
N THR A 107 7.30 24.19 -3.65
CA THR A 107 6.62 25.47 -3.56
C THR A 107 7.61 26.52 -3.05
N PRO A 108 7.81 27.67 -3.72
CA PRO A 108 8.65 28.75 -3.21
C PRO A 108 8.22 29.16 -1.80
N ALA A 109 9.18 29.33 -0.87
CA ALA A 109 8.89 29.56 0.54
C ALA A 109 7.97 30.77 0.77
N ASN A 110 8.18 31.87 0.06
CA ASN A 110 7.32 33.04 0.12
C ASN A 110 5.86 32.74 -0.29
N ALA A 111 5.66 31.91 -1.33
CA ALA A 111 4.34 31.51 -1.79
C ALA A 111 3.66 30.56 -0.80
N ALA A 112 4.38 29.56 -0.27
CA ALA A 112 3.85 28.63 0.74
C ALA A 112 3.46 29.35 2.03
N VAL A 113 4.32 30.26 2.53
CA VAL A 113 4.01 31.08 3.71
C VAL A 113 2.80 31.98 3.45
N ASN A 114 2.78 32.71 2.34
CA ASN A 114 1.66 33.62 2.02
C ASN A 114 0.33 32.84 1.94
N GLN A 115 0.29 31.75 1.17
CA GLN A 115 -0.90 30.95 1.00
C GLN A 115 -1.33 30.25 2.29
N GLY A 116 -0.38 29.80 3.11
CA GLY A 116 -0.66 29.25 4.44
C GLY A 116 -1.28 30.28 5.40
N VAL A 117 -0.79 31.52 5.38
CA VAL A 117 -1.36 32.62 6.18
C VAL A 117 -2.78 32.93 5.74
N GLU A 118 -3.03 32.99 4.42
CA GLU A 118 -4.40 33.19 3.91
C GLU A 118 -5.32 32.02 4.24
N LEU A 119 -4.81 30.79 4.24
CA LEU A 119 -5.57 29.59 4.60
C LEU A 119 -5.94 29.58 6.09
N VAL A 120 -5.05 30.02 6.97
CA VAL A 120 -5.37 30.23 8.38
C VAL A 120 -6.37 31.38 8.54
N ARG A 121 -6.21 32.46 7.78
CA ARG A 121 -7.11 33.63 7.85
C ARG A 121 -8.54 33.28 7.46
N SER A 122 -8.75 32.36 6.51
CA SER A 122 -10.09 31.95 6.07
C SER A 122 -10.88 31.20 7.14
N VAL A 123 -10.20 30.54 8.10
CA VAL A 123 -10.85 29.84 9.22
C VAL A 123 -10.85 30.66 10.51
N VAL A 124 -9.73 31.32 10.83
CA VAL A 124 -9.57 32.14 12.05
C VAL A 124 -8.72 33.37 11.73
N PRO A 125 -9.33 34.51 11.35
CA PRO A 125 -8.61 35.71 10.92
C PRO A 125 -7.56 36.22 11.92
N ARG A 126 -7.89 36.18 13.22
CA ARG A 126 -7.01 36.64 14.31
C ARG A 126 -5.73 35.81 14.45
N ALA A 127 -5.67 34.60 13.89
CA ALA A 127 -4.51 33.72 13.96
C ALA A 127 -3.47 33.98 12.85
N ALA A 128 -3.75 34.85 11.88
CA ALA A 128 -2.88 35.09 10.72
C ALA A 128 -1.46 35.57 11.10
N GLY A 129 -1.33 36.44 12.11
CA GLY A 129 -0.02 36.91 12.58
C GLY A 129 0.83 35.80 13.20
N MET A 130 0.21 34.95 14.02
CA MET A 130 0.85 33.76 14.58
C MET A 130 1.25 32.79 13.46
N ALA A 131 0.37 32.53 12.49
CA ALA A 131 0.68 31.65 11.37
C ALA A 131 1.88 32.14 10.56
N ASN A 132 1.96 33.44 10.26
CA ASN A 132 3.11 34.01 9.56
C ASN A 132 4.41 33.82 10.36
N ALA A 133 4.39 34.04 11.67
CA ALA A 133 5.57 33.85 12.52
C ALA A 133 6.02 32.37 12.57
N VAL A 134 5.09 31.44 12.75
CA VAL A 134 5.37 29.99 12.79
C VAL A 134 5.90 29.50 11.44
N LEU A 135 5.20 29.80 10.34
CA LEU A 135 5.57 29.31 9.01
C LEU A 135 6.91 29.87 8.51
N ARG A 136 7.27 31.11 8.88
CA ARG A 136 8.60 31.65 8.59
C ARG A 136 9.71 30.89 9.30
N ARG A 137 9.53 30.55 10.58
CA ARG A 137 10.51 29.75 11.33
C ARG A 137 10.67 28.34 10.76
N ILE A 138 9.58 27.70 10.38
CA ILE A 138 9.62 26.40 9.68
C ILE A 138 10.40 26.52 8.36
N ALA A 139 10.14 27.57 7.58
CA ALA A 139 10.84 27.82 6.32
C ALA A 139 12.35 28.09 6.50
N GLU A 140 12.73 28.77 7.59
CA GLU A 140 14.12 29.15 7.89
C GLU A 140 14.92 28.05 8.58
N GLN A 141 14.27 27.15 9.33
CA GLN A 141 14.94 26.18 10.20
C GLN A 141 14.66 24.73 9.81
N ASP A 142 13.39 24.32 9.69
CA ASP A 142 13.02 22.91 9.49
C ASP A 142 13.08 22.48 8.02
N ALA A 143 12.60 23.31 7.09
CA ALA A 143 12.67 23.01 5.67
C ALA A 143 14.12 22.79 5.17
N PRO A 144 15.12 23.61 5.56
CA PRO A 144 16.52 23.34 5.26
C PRO A 144 17.06 22.04 5.88
N ARG A 145 16.61 21.67 7.09
CA ARG A 145 16.97 20.40 7.74
C ARG A 145 16.44 19.20 6.96
N VAL A 146 15.16 19.22 6.56
CA VAL A 146 14.56 18.17 5.72
C VAL A 146 15.29 18.07 4.37
N ALA A 147 15.61 19.20 3.75
CA ALA A 147 16.36 19.21 2.48
C ALA A 147 17.80 18.66 2.63
N ALA A 148 18.45 18.91 3.76
CA ALA A 148 19.77 18.34 4.07
C ALA A 148 19.70 16.82 4.28
N ALA A 149 18.72 16.35 5.06
CA ALA A 149 18.46 14.93 5.25
C ALA A 149 18.17 14.21 3.91
N LEU A 150 17.37 14.82 3.04
CA LEU A 150 17.09 14.29 1.70
C LEU A 150 18.37 14.14 0.86
N ARG A 151 19.27 15.13 0.90
CA ARG A 151 20.58 15.05 0.24
C ARG A 151 21.43 13.91 0.79
N ALA A 152 21.47 13.75 2.12
CA ALA A 152 22.25 12.72 2.79
C ALA A 152 21.75 11.31 2.42
N VAL A 153 20.44 11.07 2.54
CA VAL A 153 19.80 9.78 2.20
C VAL A 153 20.01 9.45 0.72
N ASN A 154 19.84 10.43 -0.17
CA ASN A 154 20.08 10.21 -1.59
C ASN A 154 21.55 9.90 -1.91
N SER A 155 22.50 10.62 -1.31
CA SER A 155 23.93 10.36 -1.51
C SER A 155 24.32 8.96 -1.02
N ALA A 156 23.78 8.54 0.13
CA ALA A 156 24.00 7.21 0.65
C ALA A 156 23.46 6.11 -0.28
N LEU A 157 22.26 6.28 -0.84
CA LEU A 157 21.70 5.31 -1.79
C LEU A 157 22.57 5.17 -3.05
N LEU A 158 23.08 6.28 -3.60
CA LEU A 158 23.98 6.26 -4.76
C LEU A 158 25.27 5.47 -4.50
N GLN A 159 25.78 5.51 -3.25
CA GLN A 159 26.99 4.78 -2.85
C GLN A 159 26.72 3.29 -2.61
N LEU A 160 25.55 2.95 -2.05
CA LEU A 160 25.18 1.56 -1.74
C LEU A 160 24.79 0.75 -2.99
N ALA A 161 24.27 1.40 -4.04
CA ALA A 161 23.72 0.73 -5.22
C ALA A 161 24.20 1.32 -6.57
N PRO A 162 25.51 1.46 -6.82
CA PRO A 162 26.02 2.20 -7.99
C PRO A 162 25.60 1.62 -9.35
N ALA A 163 25.31 0.32 -9.43
CA ALA A 163 24.90 -0.36 -10.66
C ALA A 163 23.39 -0.28 -10.98
N GLN A 164 22.52 0.05 -10.00
CA GLN A 164 21.06 0.09 -10.20
C GLN A 164 20.52 1.49 -10.53
N VAL A 165 21.34 2.54 -10.35
CA VAL A 165 20.96 3.94 -10.61
C VAL A 165 21.00 4.28 -12.12
N ALA A 166 21.76 3.53 -12.92
CA ALA A 166 21.94 3.81 -14.35
C ALA A 166 20.66 3.63 -15.21
N SER A 167 19.61 2.96 -14.68
CA SER A 167 18.33 2.76 -15.36
C SER A 167 17.18 3.63 -14.82
N VAL A 168 17.40 4.45 -13.79
CA VAL A 168 16.37 5.33 -13.22
C VAL A 168 16.47 6.72 -13.85
N GLN A 169 15.92 6.89 -15.06
CA GLN A 169 15.65 8.22 -15.64
C GLN A 169 14.47 8.96 -14.98
N SER A 170 14.15 8.63 -13.73
CA SER A 170 13.00 9.20 -13.01
C SER A 170 13.31 9.41 -11.52
N ALA A 171 14.51 9.90 -11.22
CA ALA A 171 14.74 10.56 -9.93
C ALA A 171 13.74 11.74 -9.80
N PRO A 172 13.16 12.00 -8.60
CA PRO A 172 12.33 13.18 -8.40
C PRO A 172 13.05 14.44 -8.90
N PRO A 173 12.37 15.48 -9.39
CA PRO A 173 13.03 16.74 -9.73
C PRO A 173 13.77 17.36 -8.53
N GLN A 174 13.39 16.96 -7.31
CA GLN A 174 14.08 17.28 -6.06
C GLN A 174 15.46 16.61 -5.96
N VAL A 175 15.62 15.40 -6.50
CA VAL A 175 16.87 14.63 -6.49
C VAL A 175 17.77 14.99 -7.68
N ALA A 176 17.17 15.23 -8.86
CA ALA A 176 17.90 15.53 -10.10
C ALA A 176 18.67 16.86 -10.08
N SER A 177 18.32 17.78 -9.17
CA SER A 177 18.94 19.11 -9.04
C SER A 177 19.95 19.23 -7.89
N LEU A 178 20.13 18.17 -7.09
CA LEU A 178 21.02 18.20 -5.92
C LEU A 178 22.41 17.68 -6.32
N GLN A 179 23.41 18.55 -6.29
CA GLN A 179 24.80 18.13 -6.38
C GLN A 179 25.14 17.21 -5.19
N PRO A 180 25.81 16.06 -5.41
CA PRO A 180 26.23 15.20 -4.31
C PRO A 180 27.18 15.99 -3.41
N ALA A 181 26.81 16.15 -2.14
CA ALA A 181 27.72 16.67 -1.13
C ALA A 181 28.87 15.67 -0.94
N SER A 182 30.09 16.18 -0.83
CA SER A 182 31.35 15.45 -0.67
C SER A 182 31.52 14.80 0.72
N LEU A 183 30.46 14.25 1.31
CA LEU A 183 30.51 13.65 2.65
C LEU A 183 30.07 12.19 2.61
N GLN A 184 31.03 11.33 2.96
CA GLN A 184 30.91 9.90 3.18
C GLN A 184 30.18 9.64 4.51
N THR A 185 28.86 9.82 4.55
CA THR A 185 28.10 9.60 5.78
C THR A 185 26.90 8.68 5.54
N ILE A 186 26.87 7.58 6.28
CA ILE A 186 25.69 6.73 6.46
C ILE A 186 24.59 7.60 7.09
N PRO A 187 23.37 7.63 6.52
CA PRO A 187 22.32 8.49 7.02
C PRO A 187 21.85 7.97 8.38
N THR A 188 21.62 8.89 9.29
CA THR A 188 21.09 8.61 10.62
C THR A 188 19.61 8.24 10.55
N ILE A 189 19.10 7.60 11.60
CA ILE A 189 17.66 7.33 11.75
C ILE A 189 16.86 8.63 11.80
N GLU A 190 17.40 9.70 12.38
CA GLU A 190 16.76 11.01 12.38
C GLU A 190 16.61 11.55 10.94
N GLU A 191 17.66 11.48 10.12
CA GLU A 191 17.59 11.90 8.72
C GLU A 191 16.58 11.08 7.92
N LEU A 192 16.56 9.75 8.08
CA LEU A 192 15.56 8.90 7.46
C LEU A 192 14.13 9.22 7.94
N SER A 193 13.97 9.53 9.24
CA SER A 193 12.68 9.95 9.82
C SER A 193 12.19 11.26 9.23
N LEU A 194 13.08 12.24 9.02
CA LEU A 194 12.77 13.51 8.37
C LEU A 194 12.34 13.32 6.91
N VAL A 195 13.04 12.45 6.16
CA VAL A 195 12.75 12.21 4.74
C VAL A 195 11.44 11.41 4.55
N MET A 196 11.22 10.39 5.37
CA MET A 196 10.02 9.54 5.30
C MET A 196 8.80 10.16 5.97
N ALA A 197 9.02 11.17 6.83
CA ALA A 197 8.04 11.77 7.73
C ALA A 197 7.35 10.75 8.66
N ALA A 198 8.14 9.83 9.22
CA ALA A 198 7.67 8.73 10.07
C ALA A 198 8.40 8.73 11.43
N PRO A 199 7.82 8.12 12.48
CA PRO A 199 8.46 8.01 13.79
C PRO A 199 9.79 7.27 13.74
N SER A 200 10.79 7.73 14.51
CA SER A 200 12.14 7.13 14.52
C SER A 200 12.16 5.66 14.94
N TRP A 201 11.26 5.24 15.84
CA TRP A 201 11.16 3.83 16.21
C TRP A 201 10.77 2.97 15.00
N LEU A 202 9.85 3.44 14.17
CA LEU A 202 9.38 2.70 12.99
C LEU A 202 10.48 2.68 11.93
N VAL A 203 11.15 3.80 11.71
CA VAL A 203 12.29 3.89 10.79
C VAL A 203 13.42 2.95 11.21
N GLN A 204 13.73 2.86 12.51
CA GLN A 204 14.70 1.88 13.00
C GLN A 204 14.26 0.44 12.66
N GLN A 205 12.99 0.08 12.91
CA GLN A 205 12.46 -1.24 12.57
C GLN A 205 12.50 -1.53 11.06
N LEU A 206 12.29 -0.53 10.22
CA LEU A 206 12.43 -0.65 8.77
C LEU A 206 13.89 -0.92 8.39
N VAL A 207 14.86 -0.19 8.96
CA VAL A 207 16.29 -0.43 8.71
C VAL A 207 16.71 -1.82 9.17
N ASP A 208 16.30 -2.23 10.37
CA ASP A 208 16.62 -3.55 10.93
C ASP A 208 16.03 -4.68 10.09
N SER A 209 14.84 -4.46 9.52
CA SER A 209 14.18 -5.46 8.69
C SER A 209 14.74 -5.48 7.27
N LEU A 210 14.84 -4.34 6.61
CA LEU A 210 15.11 -4.20 5.16
C LEU A 210 16.59 -4.07 4.82
N GLY A 211 17.41 -3.70 5.80
CA GLY A 211 18.73 -3.14 5.57
C GLY A 211 18.66 -1.68 5.13
N LEU A 212 19.79 -0.99 5.30
CA LEU A 212 19.89 0.46 5.08
C LEU A 212 19.53 0.88 3.64
N GLN A 213 20.03 0.17 2.62
CA GLN A 213 19.79 0.50 1.22
C GLN A 213 18.30 0.56 0.89
N ASN A 214 17.57 -0.51 1.21
CA ASN A 214 16.14 -0.63 0.93
C ASN A 214 15.32 0.35 1.78
N ALA A 215 15.75 0.64 3.01
CA ALA A 215 15.13 1.67 3.84
C ALA A 215 15.29 3.08 3.23
N CYS A 216 16.46 3.39 2.64
CA CYS A 216 16.68 4.63 1.90
C CYS A 216 15.76 4.72 0.66
N GLU A 217 15.64 3.66 -0.14
CA GLU A 217 14.73 3.63 -1.29
C GLU A 217 13.27 3.88 -0.89
N MET A 218 12.85 3.26 0.21
CA MET A 218 11.51 3.42 0.76
C MET A 218 11.28 4.84 1.29
N ALA A 219 12.27 5.44 1.98
CA ALA A 219 12.19 6.82 2.45
C ALA A 219 12.03 7.81 1.29
N LEU A 220 12.84 7.65 0.23
CA LEU A 220 12.84 8.56 -0.92
C LEU A 220 11.53 8.52 -1.74
N CYS A 221 10.79 7.41 -1.71
CA CYS A 221 9.51 7.30 -2.41
C CYS A 221 8.27 7.46 -1.51
N ALA A 222 8.45 7.72 -0.21
CA ALA A 222 7.35 7.77 0.77
C ALA A 222 6.26 8.79 0.41
N HIS A 223 6.67 9.95 -0.13
CA HIS A 223 5.79 11.05 -0.52
C HIS A 223 5.30 10.98 -1.98
N GLU A 224 5.74 9.97 -2.73
CA GLU A 224 5.42 9.82 -4.14
C GLU A 224 4.14 9.00 -4.35
N PRO A 225 3.35 9.31 -5.40
CA PRO A 225 2.12 8.59 -5.66
C PRO A 225 2.43 7.13 -5.99
N ALA A 226 1.82 6.21 -5.25
CA ALA A 226 1.94 4.78 -5.52
C ALA A 226 1.34 4.45 -6.90
N PRO A 227 2.10 3.82 -7.82
CA PRO A 227 1.58 3.43 -9.13
C PRO A 227 0.39 2.46 -9.00
N LEU A 228 -0.44 2.37 -10.03
CA LEU A 228 -1.60 1.49 -10.08
C LEU A 228 -1.46 0.56 -11.28
N TRP A 229 -1.71 -0.73 -11.07
CA TRP A 229 -1.77 -1.71 -12.15
C TRP A 229 -3.18 -2.25 -12.30
N LEU A 230 -3.49 -2.62 -13.53
CA LEU A 230 -4.77 -3.12 -13.98
C LEU A 230 -4.59 -4.49 -14.64
N SER A 231 -5.55 -5.35 -14.44
CA SER A 231 -5.72 -6.60 -15.20
C SER A 231 -7.18 -6.74 -15.63
N ALA A 232 -7.42 -7.49 -16.70
CA ALA A 232 -8.78 -7.87 -17.05
C ALA A 232 -9.39 -8.77 -15.97
N ASN A 233 -10.69 -8.62 -15.73
CA ASN A 233 -11.45 -9.70 -15.11
C ASN A 233 -11.77 -10.74 -16.20
N VAL A 234 -10.93 -11.77 -16.30
CA VAL A 234 -11.03 -12.77 -17.40
C VAL A 234 -12.30 -13.61 -17.37
N GLY A 235 -13.07 -13.58 -16.28
CA GLY A 235 -14.41 -14.18 -16.23
C GLY A 235 -15.47 -13.36 -16.98
N LYS A 236 -15.13 -12.13 -17.42
CA LYS A 236 -16.00 -11.26 -18.22
C LYS A 236 -15.42 -10.92 -19.59
N HIS A 237 -14.12 -10.61 -19.61
CA HIS A 237 -13.44 -10.05 -20.78
C HIS A 237 -12.08 -10.67 -20.97
N SER A 238 -11.73 -11.01 -22.20
CA SER A 238 -10.33 -11.25 -22.57
C SER A 238 -9.47 -10.00 -22.29
N PRO A 239 -8.14 -10.16 -22.16
CA PRO A 239 -7.23 -9.00 -22.02
C PRO A 239 -7.40 -7.96 -23.13
N GLN A 240 -7.63 -8.39 -24.37
CA GLN A 240 -7.84 -7.53 -25.53
C GLN A 240 -9.15 -6.74 -25.45
N GLU A 241 -10.25 -7.38 -25.01
CA GLU A 241 -11.54 -6.72 -24.80
C GLU A 241 -11.46 -5.69 -23.67
N ALA A 242 -10.83 -6.04 -22.55
CA ALA A 242 -10.62 -5.10 -21.44
C ALA A 242 -9.77 -3.89 -21.86
N ARG A 243 -8.72 -4.09 -22.67
CA ARG A 243 -7.92 -2.99 -23.22
C ARG A 243 -8.75 -2.10 -24.15
N THR A 244 -9.67 -2.68 -24.91
CA THR A 244 -10.61 -1.92 -25.75
C THR A 244 -11.57 -1.06 -24.92
N LEU A 245 -12.07 -1.59 -23.79
CA LEU A 245 -12.91 -0.83 -22.85
C LEU A 245 -12.14 0.37 -22.25
N LEU A 246 -10.89 0.16 -21.84
CA LEU A 246 -10.03 1.24 -21.33
C LEU A 246 -9.82 2.34 -22.38
N ASN A 247 -9.53 1.95 -23.63
CA ASN A 247 -9.33 2.90 -24.74
C ASN A 247 -10.59 3.71 -25.05
N LYS A 248 -11.78 3.08 -24.97
CA LYS A 248 -13.07 3.73 -25.21
C LYS A 248 -13.37 4.83 -24.16
N GLU A 249 -12.91 4.65 -22.92
CA GLU A 249 -13.00 5.66 -21.87
C GLU A 249 -11.77 6.60 -21.81
N HIS A 250 -10.89 6.54 -22.82
CA HIS A 250 -9.65 7.32 -22.89
C HIS A 250 -8.70 7.13 -21.70
N ILE A 251 -8.74 5.95 -21.08
CA ILE A 251 -7.88 5.58 -19.96
C ILE A 251 -6.55 5.04 -20.53
N LYS A 252 -5.50 5.85 -20.44
CA LYS A 252 -4.17 5.49 -20.93
C LYS A 252 -3.47 4.52 -19.98
N VAL A 253 -2.95 3.43 -20.55
CA VAL A 253 -2.20 2.40 -19.85
C VAL A 253 -0.99 1.97 -20.68
N GLU A 254 0.05 1.50 -19.99
CA GLU A 254 1.27 0.93 -20.58
C GLU A 254 1.41 -0.53 -20.13
N ASP A 255 1.99 -1.39 -20.96
CA ASP A 255 2.22 -2.79 -20.60
C ASP A 255 3.24 -2.87 -19.45
N ALA A 256 2.91 -3.66 -18.42
CA ALA A 256 3.78 -3.87 -17.26
C ALA A 256 4.66 -5.12 -17.46
N SER A 257 5.58 -5.36 -16.52
CA SER A 257 6.51 -6.50 -16.59
C SER A 257 5.85 -7.87 -16.44
N LEU A 258 4.60 -7.95 -15.95
CA LEU A 258 3.83 -9.20 -15.86
C LEU A 258 2.86 -9.30 -17.05
N PRO A 259 2.58 -10.52 -17.57
CA PRO A 259 1.68 -10.70 -18.70
C PRO A 259 0.23 -10.31 -18.36
N ASP A 260 -0.43 -9.68 -19.33
CA ASP A 260 -1.80 -9.16 -19.22
C ASP A 260 -2.01 -8.20 -18.02
N VAL A 261 -0.96 -7.45 -17.69
CA VAL A 261 -0.99 -6.40 -16.68
C VAL A 261 -0.60 -5.08 -17.32
N TRP A 262 -1.33 -4.03 -16.97
CA TRP A 262 -1.06 -2.70 -17.47
C TRP A 262 -0.87 -1.71 -16.33
N GLN A 263 0.17 -0.90 -16.41
CA GLN A 263 0.37 0.25 -15.53
C GLN A 263 -0.48 1.42 -15.99
N LEU A 264 -1.21 2.02 -15.07
CA LEU A 264 -2.06 3.17 -15.34
C LEU A 264 -1.22 4.45 -15.40
N CYS A 265 -1.29 5.19 -16.52
CA CYS A 265 -0.56 6.44 -16.69
C CYS A 265 -1.19 7.61 -15.91
N ASN A 266 -2.51 7.56 -15.68
CA ASN A 266 -3.25 8.61 -14.97
C ASN A 266 -4.36 8.03 -14.08
N ALA A 267 -4.15 8.05 -12.76
CA ALA A 267 -5.09 7.57 -11.76
C ALA A 267 -6.45 8.30 -11.75
N ALA A 268 -6.49 9.58 -12.14
CA ALA A 268 -7.71 10.36 -12.13
C ALA A 268 -8.74 9.84 -13.15
N ALA A 269 -8.28 9.39 -14.32
CA ALA A 269 -9.15 8.88 -15.39
C ALA A 269 -9.92 7.62 -14.96
N LEU A 270 -9.28 6.74 -14.21
CA LEU A 270 -9.93 5.53 -13.68
C LEU A 270 -10.93 5.84 -12.56
N THR A 271 -10.72 6.93 -11.81
CA THR A 271 -11.59 7.27 -10.66
C THR A 271 -13.01 7.66 -11.11
N SER A 272 -13.14 8.29 -12.28
CA SER A 272 -14.42 8.64 -12.92
C SER A 272 -15.09 7.46 -13.63
N SER A 273 -14.35 6.40 -13.94
CA SER A 273 -14.80 5.23 -14.67
C SER A 273 -15.74 4.33 -13.86
N GLN A 274 -16.62 3.59 -14.56
CA GLN A 274 -17.39 2.51 -13.97
C GLN A 274 -16.70 1.14 -14.07
N LEU A 275 -15.63 1.00 -14.86
CA LEU A 275 -14.98 -0.30 -15.15
C LEU A 275 -14.52 -1.05 -13.89
N VAL A 276 -14.04 -0.33 -12.87
CA VAL A 276 -13.66 -0.94 -11.58
C VAL A 276 -14.89 -1.36 -10.77
N LYS A 277 -15.95 -0.54 -10.77
CA LYS A 277 -17.20 -0.81 -10.03
C LYS A 277 -17.98 -1.96 -10.64
N GLN A 278 -17.97 -2.07 -11.97
CA GLN A 278 -18.57 -3.14 -12.75
C GLN A 278 -17.65 -4.36 -12.89
N THR A 279 -16.46 -4.32 -12.27
CA THR A 279 -15.47 -5.40 -12.26
C THR A 279 -15.07 -5.87 -13.66
N ASP A 280 -15.00 -4.96 -14.63
CA ASP A 280 -14.44 -5.24 -15.96
C ASP A 280 -12.91 -5.31 -15.90
N VAL A 281 -12.33 -4.46 -15.04
CA VAL A 281 -10.90 -4.47 -14.71
C VAL A 281 -10.69 -4.61 -13.21
N VAL A 282 -9.58 -5.24 -12.84
CA VAL A 282 -9.14 -5.44 -11.47
C VAL A 282 -7.94 -4.54 -11.20
N VAL A 283 -8.05 -3.69 -10.18
CA VAL A 283 -6.94 -2.83 -9.73
C VAL A 283 -6.17 -3.55 -8.63
N SER A 284 -4.86 -3.71 -8.80
CA SER A 284 -3.98 -4.31 -7.81
C SER A 284 -2.57 -3.75 -7.89
N ASP A 285 -1.83 -3.84 -6.79
CA ASP A 285 -0.38 -3.65 -6.79
C ASP A 285 0.30 -4.81 -7.55
N LEU A 286 1.44 -4.56 -8.20
CA LEU A 286 2.15 -5.59 -8.96
C LEU A 286 2.71 -6.70 -8.04
N ALA A 287 3.20 -6.35 -6.84
CA ALA A 287 3.72 -7.35 -5.90
C ALA A 287 2.59 -8.21 -5.30
N ALA A 288 1.43 -7.61 -5.02
CA ALA A 288 0.24 -8.38 -4.66
C ALA A 288 -0.17 -9.38 -5.75
N ARG A 289 0.05 -9.04 -7.03
CA ARG A 289 -0.20 -9.96 -8.15
C ARG A 289 0.87 -11.05 -8.24
N MET A 290 2.16 -10.74 -8.00
CA MET A 290 3.22 -11.74 -7.87
C MET A 290 2.88 -12.76 -6.76
N ILE A 291 2.39 -12.32 -5.60
CA ILE A 291 1.92 -13.25 -4.56
C ILE A 291 0.84 -14.21 -5.09
N CYS A 292 -0.07 -13.74 -5.95
CA CYS A 292 -1.09 -14.61 -6.56
C CYS A 292 -0.48 -15.67 -7.49
N TYR A 293 0.66 -15.39 -8.16
CA TYR A 293 1.39 -16.42 -8.91
C TYR A 293 1.99 -17.49 -7.98
N ALA A 294 2.52 -17.11 -6.82
CA ALA A 294 3.01 -18.07 -5.82
C ALA A 294 1.87 -18.93 -5.23
N ALA A 295 0.69 -18.33 -5.06
CA ALA A 295 -0.50 -18.97 -4.50
C ALA A 295 -1.44 -19.57 -5.57
N SER A 296 -1.01 -19.67 -6.83
CA SER A 296 -1.89 -20.02 -7.95
C SER A 296 -2.50 -21.42 -7.76
N PRO A 297 -3.84 -21.56 -7.77
CA PRO A 297 -4.47 -22.87 -7.74
C PRO A 297 -4.39 -23.55 -9.11
N LYS A 298 -4.45 -24.89 -9.12
CA LYS A 298 -4.63 -25.66 -10.35
C LYS A 298 -6.10 -25.58 -10.81
N PRO A 299 -6.39 -25.75 -12.11
CA PRO A 299 -7.77 -25.87 -12.58
C PRO A 299 -8.54 -26.94 -11.79
N SER A 300 -9.82 -26.65 -11.46
CA SER A 300 -10.72 -27.50 -10.67
C SER A 300 -10.28 -27.84 -9.24
N SER A 301 -9.10 -27.41 -8.79
CA SER A 301 -8.66 -27.59 -7.40
C SER A 301 -9.44 -26.69 -6.43
N ARG A 302 -9.47 -27.07 -5.16
CA ARG A 302 -10.09 -26.28 -4.10
C ARG A 302 -9.07 -25.36 -3.47
N ILE A 303 -9.41 -24.08 -3.42
CA ILE A 303 -8.59 -23.05 -2.77
C ILE A 303 -9.38 -22.37 -1.65
N LEU A 304 -8.75 -22.25 -0.48
CA LEU A 304 -9.23 -21.42 0.62
C LEU A 304 -8.41 -20.14 0.69
N GLU A 305 -9.06 -18.98 0.60
CA GLU A 305 -8.43 -17.66 0.79
C GLU A 305 -8.89 -17.06 2.12
N ILE A 306 -7.96 -16.82 3.04
CA ILE A 306 -8.21 -16.24 4.36
C ILE A 306 -7.71 -14.79 4.34
N GLY A 307 -8.53 -13.86 4.82
CA GLY A 307 -8.25 -12.43 4.71
C GLY A 307 -8.65 -11.85 3.36
N GLN A 308 -9.67 -12.43 2.71
CA GLN A 308 -10.10 -12.14 1.34
C GLN A 308 -10.39 -10.64 1.08
N GLY A 309 -10.82 -9.91 2.11
CA GLY A 309 -11.23 -8.53 1.98
C GLY A 309 -12.37 -8.38 0.99
N ARG A 310 -12.15 -7.58 -0.06
CA ARG A 310 -13.15 -7.32 -1.11
C ARG A 310 -12.96 -8.21 -2.35
N ALA A 311 -12.29 -9.35 -2.23
CA ALA A 311 -12.02 -10.31 -3.33
C ALA A 311 -11.14 -9.81 -4.48
N THR A 312 -10.20 -8.89 -4.22
CA THR A 312 -9.25 -8.48 -5.26
C THR A 312 -8.30 -9.62 -5.61
N LYS A 313 -7.67 -10.27 -4.63
CA LYS A 313 -6.76 -11.40 -4.88
C LYS A 313 -7.52 -12.64 -5.36
N SER A 314 -8.74 -12.88 -4.89
CA SER A 314 -9.63 -13.93 -5.43
C SER A 314 -9.82 -13.86 -6.96
N LEU A 315 -10.09 -12.66 -7.48
CA LEU A 315 -10.26 -12.46 -8.93
C LEU A 315 -8.95 -12.73 -9.70
N LEU A 316 -7.80 -12.38 -9.12
CA LEU A 316 -6.49 -12.64 -9.73
C LEU A 316 -6.13 -14.14 -9.68
N LEU A 317 -6.42 -14.83 -8.57
CA LEU A 317 -6.22 -16.26 -8.41
C LEU A 317 -7.08 -17.05 -9.40
N GLN A 318 -8.36 -16.66 -9.58
CA GLN A 318 -9.22 -17.28 -10.59
C GLN A 318 -8.74 -17.02 -12.00
N ALA A 319 -8.21 -15.82 -12.28
CA ALA A 319 -7.63 -15.53 -13.59
C ALA A 319 -6.44 -16.47 -13.90
N LEU A 320 -5.56 -16.70 -12.92
CA LEU A 320 -4.41 -17.59 -13.07
C LEU A 320 -4.81 -19.06 -13.26
N ALA A 321 -5.77 -19.56 -12.48
CA ALA A 321 -6.32 -20.91 -12.70
C ALA A 321 -6.95 -21.04 -14.08
N TYR A 322 -7.77 -20.07 -14.48
CA TYR A 322 -8.44 -20.07 -15.78
C TYR A 322 -7.44 -20.09 -16.94
N GLN A 323 -6.37 -19.28 -16.86
CA GLN A 323 -5.26 -19.30 -17.83
C GLN A 323 -4.54 -20.67 -17.87
N ALA A 324 -4.50 -21.40 -16.76
CA ALA A 324 -3.91 -22.74 -16.68
C ALA A 324 -4.85 -23.86 -17.19
N GLY A 325 -6.06 -23.53 -17.64
CA GLY A 325 -6.98 -24.49 -18.28
C GLY A 325 -8.38 -24.57 -17.68
N GLY A 326 -8.71 -23.77 -16.66
CA GLY A 326 -10.07 -23.69 -16.13
C GLY A 326 -10.16 -23.12 -14.72
N PRO A 327 -11.35 -22.70 -14.24
CA PRO A 327 -11.50 -22.08 -12.93
C PRO A 327 -11.18 -23.07 -11.79
N ALA A 328 -10.76 -22.53 -10.64
CA ALA A 328 -10.68 -23.26 -9.38
C ALA A 328 -11.99 -23.12 -8.58
N GLN A 329 -12.17 -23.98 -7.57
CA GLN A 329 -13.25 -23.86 -6.59
C GLN A 329 -12.75 -23.04 -5.40
N LEU A 330 -13.10 -21.76 -5.35
CA LEU A 330 -12.58 -20.79 -4.37
C LEU A 330 -13.57 -20.55 -3.24
N VAL A 331 -13.13 -20.79 -2.01
CA VAL A 331 -13.83 -20.36 -0.80
C VAL A 331 -13.01 -19.25 -0.15
N GLY A 332 -13.61 -18.08 0.00
CA GLY A 332 -13.00 -16.93 0.66
C GLY A 332 -13.54 -16.71 2.07
N VAL A 333 -12.68 -16.30 2.99
CA VAL A 333 -13.02 -16.00 4.38
C VAL A 333 -12.53 -14.60 4.74
N ASP A 334 -13.40 -13.81 5.36
CA ASP A 334 -13.05 -12.55 6.05
C ASP A 334 -13.97 -12.40 7.27
N SER A 335 -13.46 -11.79 8.35
CA SER A 335 -14.23 -11.59 9.59
C SER A 335 -15.33 -10.52 9.45
N SER A 336 -15.32 -9.75 8.36
CA SER A 336 -16.29 -8.68 8.11
C SER A 336 -17.37 -9.11 7.12
N SER A 337 -18.62 -9.21 7.59
CA SER A 337 -19.79 -9.46 6.75
C SER A 337 -19.98 -8.39 5.66
N PHE A 338 -19.64 -7.14 5.95
CA PHE A 338 -19.65 -6.06 4.97
C PHE A 338 -18.69 -6.33 3.80
N LYS A 339 -17.47 -6.78 4.09
CA LYS A 339 -16.47 -7.08 3.06
C LYS A 339 -16.86 -8.31 2.26
N THR A 340 -17.31 -9.39 2.91
CA THR A 340 -17.74 -10.62 2.21
C THR A 340 -18.97 -10.40 1.32
N ASN A 341 -19.90 -9.52 1.71
CA ASN A 341 -21.02 -9.12 0.86
C ASN A 341 -20.56 -8.34 -0.40
N ILE A 342 -19.48 -7.56 -0.31
CA ILE A 342 -18.87 -6.93 -1.50
C ILE A 342 -18.14 -7.98 -2.34
N ALA A 343 -17.38 -8.86 -1.69
CA ALA A 343 -16.65 -9.94 -2.35
C ALA A 343 -17.58 -10.84 -3.18
N ASN A 344 -18.66 -11.34 -2.59
CA ASN A 344 -19.66 -12.16 -3.28
C ASN A 344 -20.24 -11.44 -4.50
N ARG A 345 -20.63 -10.15 -4.38
CA ARG A 345 -21.14 -9.37 -5.51
C ARG A 345 -20.12 -9.20 -6.64
N ARG A 346 -18.85 -8.99 -6.30
CA ARG A 346 -17.77 -8.88 -7.30
C ARG A 346 -17.48 -10.21 -7.98
N LEU A 347 -17.49 -11.32 -7.23
CA LEU A 347 -17.22 -12.66 -7.76
C LEU A 347 -18.37 -13.18 -8.65
N GLN A 348 -19.62 -12.80 -8.37
CA GLN A 348 -20.75 -13.10 -9.25
C GLN A 348 -20.61 -12.50 -10.66
N GLN A 349 -19.76 -11.48 -10.84
CA GLN A 349 -19.48 -10.86 -12.13
C GLN A 349 -18.40 -11.66 -12.89
N GLY A 350 -18.77 -12.86 -13.35
CA GLY A 350 -17.93 -13.72 -14.19
C GLY A 350 -17.48 -15.03 -13.55
N TRP A 351 -17.69 -15.23 -12.24
CA TRP A 351 -17.25 -16.43 -11.51
C TRP A 351 -18.36 -17.07 -10.67
N ALA A 352 -19.62 -16.85 -11.05
CA ALA A 352 -20.76 -17.48 -10.40
C ALA A 352 -20.64 -19.02 -10.47
N GLY A 353 -20.85 -19.69 -9.34
CA GLY A 353 -20.76 -21.16 -9.24
C GLY A 353 -19.34 -21.71 -8.98
N PHE A 354 -18.30 -20.88 -9.08
CA PHE A 354 -16.92 -21.29 -8.79
C PHE A 354 -16.35 -20.66 -7.51
N CYS A 355 -16.98 -19.58 -7.03
CA CYS A 355 -16.50 -18.83 -5.88
C CYS A 355 -17.60 -18.61 -4.83
N GLN A 356 -17.23 -18.69 -3.56
CA GLN A 356 -18.10 -18.34 -2.44
C GLN A 356 -17.30 -17.60 -1.36
N SER A 357 -17.85 -16.51 -0.81
CA SER A 357 -17.27 -15.79 0.33
C SER A 357 -18.11 -15.98 1.58
N VAL A 358 -17.46 -16.37 2.68
CA VAL A 358 -18.07 -16.66 3.98
C VAL A 358 -17.53 -15.71 5.05
N CYS A 359 -18.44 -15.12 5.85
CA CYS A 359 -18.05 -14.33 7.01
C CYS A 359 -17.64 -15.28 8.14
N TYR A 360 -16.34 -15.38 8.43
CA TYR A 360 -15.82 -16.29 9.45
C TYR A 360 -14.49 -15.79 10.02
N ASP A 361 -14.17 -16.19 11.25
CA ASP A 361 -12.88 -15.89 11.87
C ASP A 361 -11.82 -16.90 11.39
N GLY A 362 -10.76 -16.41 10.74
CA GLY A 362 -9.65 -17.24 10.28
C GLY A 362 -8.95 -18.00 11.41
N CYS A 363 -8.94 -17.47 12.64
CA CYS A 363 -8.36 -18.13 13.81
C CYS A 363 -9.25 -19.25 14.37
N ALA A 364 -10.50 -19.36 13.91
CA ALA A 364 -11.42 -20.42 14.31
C ALA A 364 -11.47 -21.57 13.29
N LEU A 365 -10.64 -21.56 12.25
CA LEU A 365 -10.61 -22.62 11.23
C LEU A 365 -10.01 -23.93 11.76
N GLY A 366 -9.13 -23.86 12.76
CA GLY A 366 -8.49 -25.01 13.41
C GLY A 366 -9.31 -25.64 14.54
N VAL A 367 -10.63 -25.41 14.62
CA VAL A 367 -11.46 -26.05 15.64
C VAL A 367 -11.62 -27.53 15.31
N HIS A 368 -10.82 -28.37 15.99
CA HIS A 368 -10.84 -29.82 15.84
C HIS A 368 -11.89 -30.48 16.74
N THR A 369 -12.57 -31.48 16.19
CA THR A 369 -13.44 -32.39 16.96
C THR A 369 -12.66 -33.60 17.51
N HIS A 370 -11.49 -33.88 16.94
CA HIS A 370 -10.63 -35.01 17.31
C HIS A 370 -9.29 -34.49 17.84
N LYS A 371 -8.94 -34.85 19.08
CA LYS A 371 -7.67 -34.43 19.71
C LYS A 371 -6.44 -35.07 19.06
N ASP A 372 -6.62 -36.18 18.35
CA ASP A 372 -5.53 -37.02 17.85
C ASP A 372 -5.26 -36.84 16.33
N ASP A 373 -6.05 -36.01 15.62
CA ASP A 373 -5.85 -35.72 14.20
C ASP A 373 -5.99 -34.21 13.91
N LEU A 374 -4.83 -33.57 13.77
CA LEU A 374 -4.68 -32.14 13.46
C LEU A 374 -5.23 -31.72 12.08
N PHE A 375 -5.64 -32.68 11.25
CA PHE A 375 -6.17 -32.42 9.91
C PHE A 375 -7.56 -33.03 9.68
N ALA A 376 -8.18 -33.55 10.74
CA ALA A 376 -9.51 -34.13 10.66
C ALA A 376 -10.54 -33.08 10.16
N PRO A 377 -11.47 -33.47 9.26
CA PRO A 377 -12.58 -32.61 8.87
C PRO A 377 -13.38 -32.15 10.09
N SER A 378 -13.67 -30.86 10.17
CA SER A 378 -14.43 -30.29 11.26
C SER A 378 -15.88 -30.13 10.86
N GLN A 379 -16.77 -30.93 11.46
CA GLN A 379 -18.22 -30.88 11.21
C GLN A 379 -18.88 -29.63 11.82
N THR A 380 -18.19 -28.94 12.73
CA THR A 380 -18.67 -27.70 13.36
C THR A 380 -18.45 -26.48 12.49
N LEU A 381 -17.58 -26.56 11.47
CA LEU A 381 -17.40 -25.49 10.50
C LEU A 381 -18.63 -25.37 9.58
N PRO A 382 -18.89 -24.15 9.03
CA PRO A 382 -19.83 -23.98 7.93
C PRO A 382 -19.52 -24.93 6.76
N GLU A 383 -20.55 -25.42 6.06
CA GLU A 383 -20.43 -26.46 5.03
C GLU A 383 -19.29 -26.21 4.01
N PRO A 384 -19.11 -25.01 3.43
CA PRO A 384 -18.04 -24.75 2.46
C PRO A 384 -16.62 -24.88 3.03
N LEU A 385 -16.48 -24.82 4.35
CA LEU A 385 -15.21 -24.86 5.07
C LEU A 385 -14.91 -26.23 5.69
N ARG A 386 -15.82 -27.20 5.61
CA ARG A 386 -15.66 -28.53 6.25
C ARG A 386 -14.60 -29.41 5.60
N HIS A 387 -14.33 -29.19 4.31
CA HIS A 387 -13.39 -29.98 3.52
C HIS A 387 -11.96 -29.46 3.62
N ALA A 388 -10.99 -30.32 3.30
CA ALA A 388 -9.60 -29.93 3.09
C ALA A 388 -9.43 -29.30 1.69
N PHE A 389 -8.41 -28.46 1.56
CA PHE A 389 -8.12 -27.67 0.36
C PHE A 389 -6.76 -28.05 -0.23
N ASP A 390 -6.67 -28.02 -1.56
CA ASP A 390 -5.43 -28.20 -2.30
C ASP A 390 -4.46 -27.03 -2.05
N VAL A 391 -5.02 -25.83 -1.94
CA VAL A 391 -4.29 -24.59 -1.65
C VAL A 391 -4.99 -23.83 -0.54
N VAL A 392 -4.26 -23.43 0.50
CA VAL A 392 -4.73 -22.50 1.52
C VAL A 392 -3.85 -21.25 1.44
N PHE A 393 -4.45 -20.11 1.13
CA PHE A 393 -3.80 -18.82 0.99
C PHE A 393 -4.22 -17.88 2.13
N VAL A 394 -3.26 -17.50 2.97
CA VAL A 394 -3.44 -16.57 4.09
C VAL A 394 -2.92 -15.19 3.67
N ASP A 395 -3.83 -14.25 3.43
CA ASP A 395 -3.54 -12.82 3.29
C ASP A 395 -3.72 -12.16 4.67
N ALA A 396 -2.69 -12.28 5.51
CA ALA A 396 -2.83 -12.05 6.93
C ALA A 396 -3.06 -10.56 7.26
N PRO A 397 -3.90 -10.25 8.28
CA PRO A 397 -3.97 -8.90 8.82
C PRO A 397 -2.58 -8.49 9.32
N CYS A 398 -2.09 -7.32 8.90
CA CYS A 398 -0.74 -6.86 9.19
C CYS A 398 -0.70 -5.34 9.43
N SER A 399 0.44 -4.86 9.92
CA SER A 399 0.74 -3.44 10.11
C SER A 399 0.58 -2.64 8.82
N GLY A 400 0.88 -3.28 7.68
CA GLY A 400 0.80 -2.67 6.36
C GLY A 400 1.89 -1.65 6.06
N THR A 401 3.03 -1.76 6.75
CA THR A 401 4.20 -0.90 6.56
C THR A 401 4.70 -0.87 5.11
N GLY A 402 4.51 -1.94 4.33
CA GLY A 402 4.87 -1.98 2.91
C GLY A 402 3.97 -1.12 2.00
N THR A 403 2.85 -0.63 2.52
CA THR A 403 1.82 0.10 1.76
C THR A 403 1.58 1.53 2.27
N MET A 404 2.49 2.10 3.08
CA MET A 404 2.30 3.41 3.71
C MET A 404 2.07 4.55 2.70
N ARG A 405 2.71 4.52 1.53
CA ARG A 405 2.41 5.50 0.45
C ARG A 405 0.97 5.38 -0.12
N ARG A 406 0.27 4.27 0.15
CA ARG A 406 -1.17 4.11 -0.14
C ARG A 406 -2.07 4.49 1.03
N HIS A 407 -1.63 4.14 2.24
CA HIS A 407 -2.34 4.29 3.51
C HIS A 407 -1.47 5.05 4.52
N PRO A 408 -1.27 6.36 4.31
CA PRO A 408 -0.26 7.16 4.99
C PRO A 408 -0.45 7.29 6.51
N GLU A 409 -1.69 7.22 6.97
CA GLU A 409 -2.05 7.23 8.40
C GLU A 409 -1.35 6.14 9.22
N ARG A 410 -0.98 5.01 8.58
CA ARG A 410 -0.34 3.87 9.25
C ARG A 410 0.99 4.22 9.91
N ALA A 411 1.74 5.19 9.37
CA ALA A 411 3.05 5.57 9.89
C ALA A 411 2.97 6.05 11.36
N TRP A 412 1.82 6.55 11.81
CA TRP A 412 1.67 7.16 13.14
C TRP A 412 0.56 6.56 13.99
N THR A 413 -0.29 5.70 13.42
CA THR A 413 -1.27 4.92 14.21
C THR A 413 -0.70 3.60 14.70
N LEU A 414 0.35 3.08 14.05
CA LEU A 414 1.07 1.91 14.50
C LEU A 414 1.87 2.24 15.77
N THR A 415 1.86 1.33 16.75
CA THR A 415 2.66 1.46 17.96
C THR A 415 3.72 0.35 18.02
N PRO A 416 4.83 0.55 18.75
CA PRO A 416 5.83 -0.50 18.93
C PRO A 416 5.24 -1.81 19.45
N GLU A 417 4.30 -1.74 20.41
CA GLU A 417 3.68 -2.88 21.08
C GLU A 417 2.85 -3.75 20.13
N ALA A 418 2.28 -3.15 19.09
CA ALA A 418 1.45 -3.83 18.11
C ALA A 418 2.24 -4.84 17.25
N VAL A 419 3.56 -4.64 17.12
CA VAL A 419 4.47 -5.47 16.32
C VAL A 419 5.47 -6.26 17.18
N GLN A 420 5.32 -6.23 18.51
CA GLN A 420 6.15 -7.03 19.41
C GLN A 420 5.76 -8.52 19.36
N PRO A 421 6.69 -9.44 19.10
CA PRO A 421 6.39 -10.88 19.06
C PRO A 421 5.98 -11.44 20.42
N ASN A 422 6.46 -10.86 21.52
CA ASN A 422 6.19 -11.36 22.88
C ASN A 422 4.85 -10.86 23.47
N ASN A 423 4.08 -10.07 22.72
CA ASN A 423 2.78 -9.57 23.15
C ASN A 423 1.67 -10.46 22.54
N ALA A 424 0.90 -11.16 23.38
CA ALA A 424 -0.18 -12.04 22.94
C ALA A 424 -1.33 -11.30 22.22
N GLN A 425 -1.43 -9.99 22.39
CA GLN A 425 -2.40 -9.13 21.70
C GLN A 425 -1.82 -8.46 20.45
N SER A 426 -0.58 -8.78 20.07
CA SER A 426 0.06 -8.20 18.90
C SER A 426 -0.50 -8.77 17.60
N ILE A 427 -0.25 -8.02 16.53
CA ILE A 427 -0.57 -8.45 15.16
C ILE A 427 0.21 -9.73 14.81
N VAL A 428 1.45 -9.87 15.31
CA VAL A 428 2.31 -11.05 15.10
C VAL A 428 1.69 -12.31 15.72
N ALA A 429 1.17 -12.22 16.94
CA ALA A 429 0.50 -13.34 17.60
C ALA A 429 -0.79 -13.75 16.86
N LEU A 430 -1.57 -12.76 16.39
CA LEU A 430 -2.75 -13.00 15.56
C LEU A 430 -2.39 -13.73 14.25
N GLN A 431 -1.33 -13.27 13.56
CA GLN A 431 -0.85 -13.88 12.32
C GLN A 431 -0.45 -15.34 12.53
N LEU A 432 0.32 -15.64 13.58
CA LEU A 432 0.74 -17.00 13.91
C LEU A 432 -0.47 -17.91 14.21
N ASN A 433 -1.41 -17.46 15.05
CA ASN A 433 -2.62 -18.23 15.37
C ASN A 433 -3.48 -18.52 14.13
N MET A 434 -3.61 -17.53 13.24
CA MET A 434 -4.31 -17.69 11.97
C MET A 434 -3.60 -18.68 11.05
N LEU A 435 -2.26 -18.62 10.98
CA LEU A 435 -1.47 -19.54 10.15
C LEU A 435 -1.55 -20.99 10.65
N ILE A 436 -1.49 -21.21 11.96
CA ILE A 436 -1.72 -22.52 12.60
C ILE A 436 -3.11 -23.04 12.25
N SER A 437 -4.14 -22.20 12.41
CA SER A 437 -5.53 -22.56 12.10
C SER A 437 -5.73 -22.89 10.62
N ALA A 438 -5.11 -22.12 9.73
CA ALA A 438 -5.15 -22.32 8.30
C ALA A 438 -4.46 -23.62 7.86
N ALA A 439 -3.31 -23.95 8.47
CA ALA A 439 -2.54 -25.15 8.17
C ALA A 439 -3.36 -26.44 8.31
N SER A 440 -4.26 -26.49 9.30
CA SER A 440 -5.18 -27.61 9.52
C SER A 440 -6.13 -27.91 8.36
N ARG A 441 -6.32 -26.94 7.46
CA ARG A 441 -7.23 -27.04 6.31
C ARG A 441 -6.53 -27.53 5.05
N VAL A 442 -5.22 -27.74 5.08
CA VAL A 442 -4.41 -28.14 3.93
C VAL A 442 -4.45 -29.66 3.79
N GLN A 443 -4.84 -30.16 2.62
CA GLN A 443 -4.79 -31.60 2.34
C GLN A 443 -3.34 -32.10 2.26
N LYS A 444 -3.13 -33.41 2.34
CA LYS A 444 -1.81 -34.02 2.12
C LYS A 444 -1.28 -33.66 0.73
N ASP A 445 0.01 -33.29 0.64
CA ASP A 445 0.67 -32.76 -0.56
C ASP A 445 0.09 -31.42 -1.07
N GLY A 446 -0.83 -30.82 -0.32
CA GLY A 446 -1.38 -29.49 -0.54
C GLY A 446 -0.39 -28.39 -0.16
N THR A 447 -0.74 -27.16 -0.54
CA THR A 447 0.11 -25.98 -0.32
C THR A 447 -0.53 -25.01 0.66
N LEU A 448 0.28 -24.49 1.58
CA LEU A 448 -0.05 -23.35 2.43
C LEU A 448 0.76 -22.15 1.97
N ILE A 449 0.12 -21.00 1.82
CA ILE A 449 0.79 -19.73 1.51
C ILE A 449 0.47 -18.75 2.61
N TYR A 450 1.50 -18.15 3.19
CA TYR A 450 1.39 -17.04 4.13
C TYR A 450 1.87 -15.77 3.45
N SER A 451 1.09 -14.69 3.51
CA SER A 451 1.48 -13.41 2.93
C SER A 451 1.05 -12.23 3.79
N THR A 452 1.80 -11.14 3.67
CA THR A 452 1.48 -9.85 4.29
C THR A 452 1.79 -8.72 3.31
N CYS A 453 1.27 -7.52 3.61
CA CYS A 453 1.72 -6.27 3.01
C CYS A 453 2.61 -5.46 3.99
N SER A 454 3.35 -6.18 4.84
CA SER A 454 4.35 -5.64 5.77
C SER A 454 5.76 -5.90 5.25
N VAL A 455 6.68 -5.01 5.61
CA VAL A 455 8.12 -5.16 5.37
C VAL A 455 8.90 -5.49 6.64
N LEU A 456 8.21 -5.64 7.77
CA LEU A 456 8.80 -5.90 9.08
C LEU A 456 9.10 -7.38 9.29
N LYS A 457 10.33 -7.70 9.72
CA LYS A 457 10.79 -9.07 9.95
C LYS A 457 9.95 -9.80 11.00
N GLN A 458 9.43 -9.06 11.98
CA GLN A 458 8.59 -9.58 13.06
C GLN A 458 7.28 -10.19 12.57
N GLU A 459 6.68 -9.63 11.52
CA GLU A 459 5.42 -10.10 10.94
C GLU A 459 5.65 -11.13 9.82
N ASN A 460 6.88 -11.28 9.37
CA ASN A 460 7.24 -12.02 8.18
C ASN A 460 8.06 -13.26 8.56
N GLU A 461 9.38 -13.19 8.46
CA GLU A 461 10.29 -14.30 8.72
C GLU A 461 10.11 -14.87 10.14
N ALA A 462 9.91 -14.01 11.15
CA ALA A 462 9.72 -14.48 12.52
C ALA A 462 8.42 -15.30 12.71
N VAL A 463 7.34 -14.94 12.01
CA VAL A 463 6.08 -15.72 12.03
C VAL A 463 6.28 -17.07 11.34
N VAL A 464 7.00 -17.07 10.20
CA VAL A 464 7.32 -18.30 9.46
C VAL A 464 8.16 -19.25 10.31
N HIS A 465 9.24 -18.75 10.93
CA HIS A 465 10.11 -19.54 11.79
C HIS A 465 9.33 -20.07 13.01
N ALA A 466 8.52 -19.23 13.66
CA ALA A 466 7.69 -19.65 14.79
C ALA A 466 6.67 -20.73 14.39
N PHE A 467 6.02 -20.58 13.23
CA PHE A 467 5.06 -21.55 12.72
C PHE A 467 5.69 -22.94 12.52
N LEU A 468 6.88 -23.01 11.90
CA LEU A 468 7.58 -24.28 11.66
C LEU A 468 7.98 -25.02 12.95
N GLN A 469 8.05 -24.31 14.09
CA GLN A 469 8.31 -24.93 15.40
C GLN A 469 7.06 -25.45 16.11
N THR A 470 5.85 -25.14 15.60
CA THR A 470 4.60 -25.64 16.17
C THR A 470 4.37 -27.10 15.82
N GLU A 471 3.53 -27.80 16.60
CA GLU A 471 3.17 -29.20 16.34
C GLU A 471 2.64 -29.41 14.91
N ILE A 472 1.70 -28.58 14.46
CA ILE A 472 1.17 -28.68 13.10
C ILE A 472 2.18 -28.24 12.04
N GLY A 473 3.04 -27.26 12.35
CA GLY A 473 4.05 -26.74 11.44
C GLY A 473 5.14 -27.75 11.07
N GLN A 474 5.42 -28.73 11.95
CA GLN A 474 6.37 -29.81 11.69
C GLN A 474 5.95 -30.72 10.51
N HIS A 475 4.68 -30.66 10.09
CA HIS A 475 4.18 -31.38 8.91
C HIS A 475 4.41 -30.64 7.58
N PHE A 476 4.94 -29.41 7.65
CA PHE A 476 5.13 -28.52 6.51
C PHE A 476 6.61 -28.30 6.22
N GLU A 477 6.93 -28.31 4.93
CA GLU A 477 8.24 -27.92 4.42
C GLU A 477 8.12 -26.55 3.75
N LEU A 478 8.99 -25.60 4.11
CA LEU A 478 9.14 -24.34 3.39
C LEU A 478 9.76 -24.63 2.03
N VAL A 479 9.15 -24.13 0.97
CA VAL A 479 9.65 -24.28 -0.41
C VAL A 479 9.65 -22.94 -1.13
N SER A 480 10.52 -22.82 -2.12
CA SER A 480 10.66 -21.58 -2.88
C SER A 480 9.35 -21.19 -3.57
N PRO A 481 8.90 -19.93 -3.49
CA PRO A 481 7.82 -19.40 -4.32
C PRO A 481 8.07 -19.59 -5.82
N LEU A 482 9.32 -19.71 -6.25
CA LEU A 482 9.70 -20.03 -7.64
C LEU A 482 9.25 -21.41 -8.08
N ASP A 483 8.95 -22.31 -7.15
CA ASP A 483 8.44 -23.64 -7.45
C ASP A 483 6.94 -23.67 -7.76
N ALA A 484 6.23 -22.56 -7.55
CA ALA A 484 4.83 -22.47 -7.89
C ALA A 484 4.61 -22.68 -9.41
N PRO A 485 3.64 -23.52 -9.83
CA PRO A 485 3.43 -23.82 -11.25
C PRO A 485 3.26 -22.58 -12.14
N ALA A 486 2.50 -21.58 -11.70
CA ALA A 486 2.32 -20.35 -12.46
C ALA A 486 3.61 -19.52 -12.57
N VAL A 487 4.49 -19.55 -11.56
CA VAL A 487 5.79 -18.87 -11.61
C VAL A 487 6.75 -19.61 -12.55
N ARG A 488 6.78 -20.95 -12.51
CA ARG A 488 7.57 -21.76 -13.46
C ARG A 488 7.16 -21.51 -14.91
N ALA A 489 5.85 -21.38 -15.18
CA ALA A 489 5.36 -21.04 -16.52
C ALA A 489 5.86 -19.66 -17.02
N LEU A 490 6.07 -18.68 -16.12
CA LEU A 490 6.68 -17.40 -16.49
C LEU A 490 8.12 -17.59 -17.02
N LYS A 491 8.88 -18.55 -16.47
CA LYS A 491 10.27 -18.79 -16.90
C LYS A 491 10.36 -19.17 -18.37
N GLU A 492 9.38 -19.92 -18.86
CA GLU A 492 9.34 -20.43 -20.22
C GLU A 492 8.84 -19.39 -21.22
N GLN A 493 7.84 -18.58 -20.83
CA GLN A 493 7.08 -17.73 -21.75
C GLN A 493 7.37 -16.22 -21.57
N TYR A 494 7.79 -15.80 -20.38
CA TYR A 494 7.92 -14.40 -19.97
C TYR A 494 9.16 -14.20 -19.09
N ARG A 495 10.36 -14.42 -19.65
CA ARG A 495 11.63 -14.42 -18.89
C ARG A 495 11.84 -13.19 -18.00
N GLN A 496 11.52 -11.99 -18.48
CA GLN A 496 11.64 -10.76 -17.69
C GLN A 496 10.68 -10.73 -16.48
N ALA A 497 9.48 -11.30 -16.62
CA ALA A 497 8.52 -11.44 -15.52
C ALA A 497 9.06 -12.41 -14.46
N TYR A 498 9.65 -13.52 -14.89
CA TYR A 498 10.30 -14.48 -14.00
C TYR A 498 11.50 -13.86 -13.28
N GLU A 499 12.37 -13.14 -13.99
CA GLU A 499 13.53 -12.46 -13.39
C GLU A 499 13.09 -11.40 -12.37
N LEU A 500 12.03 -10.64 -12.65
CA LEU A 500 11.45 -9.70 -11.69
C LEU A 500 11.02 -10.39 -10.39
N PHE A 501 10.33 -11.53 -10.52
CA PHE A 501 9.90 -12.33 -9.39
C PHE A 501 11.10 -12.90 -8.63
N ALA A 502 12.04 -13.53 -9.33
CA ALA A 502 13.22 -14.17 -8.76
C ALA A 502 14.11 -13.20 -7.99
N ASN A 503 14.24 -11.96 -8.46
CA ASN A 503 14.96 -10.90 -7.74
C ASN A 503 14.29 -10.48 -6.42
N CYS A 504 13.04 -10.89 -6.18
CA CYS A 504 12.34 -10.67 -4.92
C CYS A 504 12.40 -11.90 -4.00
N VAL A 505 13.02 -13.02 -4.41
CA VAL A 505 13.15 -14.22 -3.56
C VAL A 505 14.47 -14.16 -2.80
N THR A 506 14.40 -14.29 -1.49
CA THR A 506 15.54 -14.25 -0.56
C THR A 506 16.29 -15.58 -0.54
N ASP A 507 17.49 -15.60 0.04
CA ASP A 507 18.28 -16.82 0.26
C ASP A 507 17.59 -17.84 1.18
N GLU A 508 16.64 -17.41 2.02
CA GLU A 508 15.79 -18.30 2.83
C GLU A 508 14.51 -18.79 2.09
N ASP A 509 14.48 -18.72 0.76
CA ASP A 509 13.34 -19.19 -0.07
C ASP A 509 11.99 -18.53 0.25
N MET A 510 12.01 -17.25 0.61
CA MET A 510 10.82 -16.42 0.84
C MET A 510 10.77 -15.26 -0.15
N PHE A 511 9.58 -14.81 -0.53
CA PHE A 511 9.41 -13.62 -1.36
C PHE A 511 9.34 -12.37 -0.49
N ARG A 512 10.06 -11.33 -0.88
CA ARG A 512 10.04 -10.00 -0.28
C ARG A 512 10.15 -8.90 -1.33
N SER A 513 9.31 -7.88 -1.18
CA SER A 513 9.44 -6.62 -1.88
C SER A 513 9.40 -5.43 -0.93
N HIS A 514 9.82 -4.26 -1.40
CA HIS A 514 9.65 -2.97 -0.74
C HIS A 514 9.34 -1.87 -1.77
N PRO A 515 8.73 -0.76 -1.34
CA PRO A 515 8.50 0.38 -2.22
C PRO A 515 9.81 1.05 -2.62
N LYS A 516 9.96 1.31 -3.93
CA LYS A 516 10.93 2.24 -4.49
C LYS A 516 10.23 3.16 -5.51
N MET A 517 10.96 4.13 -6.03
CA MET A 517 10.45 5.08 -7.03
C MET A 517 9.86 4.34 -8.23
N GLY A 518 8.58 4.62 -8.53
CA GLY A 518 7.88 4.05 -9.69
C GLY A 518 7.62 2.53 -9.63
N SER A 519 7.99 1.82 -8.55
CA SER A 519 7.78 0.38 -8.43
C SER A 519 6.50 0.03 -7.67
N PHE A 520 6.26 -1.26 -7.48
CA PHE A 520 5.27 -1.86 -6.58
C PHE A 520 5.57 -1.63 -5.09
N ASP A 521 4.59 -1.98 -4.26
CA ASP A 521 4.64 -1.88 -2.79
C ASP A 521 5.46 -3.00 -2.13
N GLY A 522 5.67 -2.83 -0.81
CA GLY A 522 6.25 -3.86 0.03
C GLY A 522 5.25 -4.96 0.39
N HIS A 523 5.68 -6.19 0.14
CA HIS A 523 4.92 -7.40 0.37
C HIS A 523 5.86 -8.54 0.78
N PHE A 524 5.29 -9.54 1.42
CA PHE A 524 5.97 -10.76 1.82
C PHE A 524 5.14 -11.99 1.47
N CYS A 525 5.81 -13.09 1.12
CA CYS A 525 5.15 -14.38 0.93
C CYS A 525 6.09 -15.54 1.26
N ALA A 526 5.60 -16.46 2.09
CA ALA A 526 6.21 -17.76 2.36
C ALA A 526 5.28 -18.88 1.88
N ARG A 527 5.86 -19.89 1.23
CA ARG A 527 5.12 -20.98 0.59
C ARG A 527 5.55 -22.31 1.21
N PHE A 528 4.60 -23.13 1.65
CA PHE A 528 4.85 -24.40 2.30
C PHE A 528 4.13 -25.54 1.58
N VAL A 529 4.69 -26.75 1.64
CA VAL A 529 4.03 -27.99 1.21
C VAL A 529 3.82 -28.89 2.41
N ARG A 530 2.61 -29.41 2.57
CA ARG A 530 2.33 -30.43 3.59
C ARG A 530 2.87 -31.78 3.13
N ARG A 531 3.83 -32.35 3.86
CA ARG A 531 4.45 -33.65 3.52
C ARG A 531 3.87 -34.83 4.30
N ALA A 532 3.40 -34.59 5.52
CA ALA A 532 2.89 -35.61 6.44
C ALA A 532 1.40 -35.40 6.75
#